data_AF-A0A453QFY6-F1
#
_entry.id   AF-A0A453QFY6-F1
#
_cell.length_a   1.000
_cell.length_b   1.000
_cell.length_c   1.000
_cell.angle_alpha   90.00
_cell.angle_beta   90.00
_cell.angle_gamma   90.00
#
_symmetry.space_group_name_H-M   'P 1'
#
loop_
_entity.id
_entity.type
_entity.pdbx_description
1 polymer ?
#
loop_
_entity_poly.entity_id
_entity_poly.type
_entity_poly.pdbx_seq_one_letter_code
_entity_poly.pdbx_strand_id
1 'polypeptide(L)'
;MGEAAGDRVLSRLHSVRERIGDSLSAHPNELVAVFTRLVNLGNGMLQSHQIIAEYNTAIPEAEREKLKDGAFEDVLRAAQEAIVISPWVALAIRPRPGVWEYVRVNVSELAVEELSVPEYLQFKEQLVEGSNKDFVLELDFEPFNASFPRPSLSKSIGNGVQFLNRHLSSKLFHDKESMYPLLNFLRAHNYKGMTMMLNDRIRSLSALQGALRKAEEHLSGLPADTPYSDFHHRFQELGLEKGWGDCAKRAQETLHLLLDLLEAPDPSTLEKFLGTIPMVFNVVILSPHGYFAQANVLGYPDTGGQVVYILDQVRAMENEMLLRIKQQGLDITPRILIVTRLLPDATGTTCGQRLEKVLGTEHTHILRVPFRTESGIVRKWISRFEVWPYLETFTEVDAS
;
A
#
# COMPACT_ATOMS: atom_id res chain seq x y z
N MET A 1 14.66 41.90 -33.88
CA MET A 1 14.43 42.14 -32.44
C MET A 1 13.71 40.91 -31.91
N GLY A 2 14.48 39.97 -31.36
CA GLY A 2 13.97 38.74 -30.76
C GLY A 2 14.09 38.84 -29.26
N GLU A 3 12.97 38.68 -28.56
CA GLU A 3 12.97 38.35 -27.13
C GLU A 3 12.80 36.84 -27.02
N ALA A 4 13.89 36.17 -26.63
CA ALA A 4 13.86 34.78 -26.22
C ALA A 4 13.24 34.73 -24.81
N ALA A 5 12.12 34.02 -24.69
CA ALA A 5 11.53 33.68 -23.41
C ALA A 5 12.53 32.81 -22.64
N GLY A 6 13.02 33.34 -21.51
CA GLY A 6 13.96 32.64 -20.65
C GLY A 6 13.32 31.41 -20.01
N ASP A 7 13.97 30.26 -20.21
CA ASP A 7 13.79 29.07 -19.39
C ASP A 7 13.99 29.46 -17.92
N ARG A 8 12.90 29.46 -17.14
CA ARG A 8 12.98 29.46 -15.69
C ARG A 8 13.47 28.09 -15.24
N VAL A 9 14.80 27.95 -15.20
CA VAL A 9 15.48 26.87 -14.49
C VAL A 9 15.05 26.94 -13.03
N LEU A 10 14.28 25.94 -12.58
CA LEU A 10 14.01 25.67 -11.17
C LEU A 10 15.35 25.65 -10.43
N SER A 11 15.49 26.48 -9.39
CA SER A 11 16.70 26.53 -8.56
C SER A 11 17.03 25.13 -8.06
N ARG A 12 18.19 24.61 -8.47
CA ARG A 12 18.77 23.36 -7.95
C ARG A 12 18.75 23.44 -6.42
N LEU A 13 18.00 22.57 -5.76
CA LEU A 13 18.18 22.36 -4.32
C LEU A 13 19.61 21.82 -4.16
N HIS A 14 20.45 22.53 -3.42
CA HIS A 14 21.81 22.08 -3.11
C HIS A 14 21.77 20.69 -2.46
N SER A 15 22.62 19.77 -2.92
CA SER A 15 22.75 18.45 -2.30
C SER A 15 23.15 18.60 -0.84
N VAL A 16 22.83 17.62 0.01
CA VAL A 16 23.32 17.60 1.40
C VAL A 16 24.84 17.69 1.45
N ARG A 17 25.54 17.03 0.52
CA ARG A 17 27.01 17.11 0.40
C ARG A 17 27.48 18.57 0.22
N GLU A 18 26.87 19.30 -0.72
CA GLU A 18 27.19 20.72 -0.94
C GLU A 18 26.89 21.54 0.30
N ARG A 19 25.73 21.35 0.94
CA ARG A 19 25.35 22.08 2.16
C ARG A 19 26.31 21.84 3.32
N ILE A 20 26.76 20.61 3.53
CA ILE A 20 27.74 20.30 4.58
C ILE A 20 29.12 20.84 4.19
N GLY A 21 29.54 20.69 2.93
CA GLY A 21 30.83 21.20 2.45
C GLY A 21 30.95 22.73 2.54
N ASP A 22 29.90 23.45 2.15
CA ASP A 22 29.81 24.90 2.27
C ASP A 22 29.84 25.33 3.75
N SER A 23 29.14 24.58 4.61
CA SER A 23 29.13 24.83 6.06
C SER A 23 30.48 24.55 6.72
N LEU A 24 31.20 23.51 6.30
CA LEU A 24 32.57 23.23 6.74
C LEU A 24 33.53 24.34 6.33
N SER A 25 33.30 24.96 5.17
CA SER A 25 34.11 26.08 4.69
C SER A 25 33.81 27.37 5.46
N ALA A 26 32.55 27.60 5.83
CA ALA A 26 32.10 28.80 6.54
C ALA A 26 32.35 28.76 8.05
N HIS A 27 32.19 27.59 8.68
CA HIS A 27 32.23 27.38 10.14
C HIS A 27 33.04 26.13 10.53
N PRO A 28 34.33 26.04 10.13
CA PRO A 28 35.12 24.83 10.31
C PRO A 28 35.28 24.42 11.79
N ASN A 29 35.49 25.39 12.69
CA ASN A 29 35.77 25.10 14.11
C ASN A 29 34.57 24.46 14.81
N GLU A 30 33.37 24.99 14.54
CA GLU A 30 32.12 24.54 15.12
C GLU A 30 31.76 23.14 14.62
N LEU A 31 31.93 22.88 13.32
CA LEU A 31 31.67 21.56 12.75
C LEU A 31 32.69 20.51 13.22
N VAL A 32 33.99 20.87 13.27
CA VAL A 32 35.03 20.02 13.86
C VAL A 32 34.66 19.67 15.30
N ALA A 33 34.22 20.65 16.10
CA ALA A 33 33.84 20.41 17.49
C ALA A 33 32.69 19.40 17.60
N VAL A 34 31.65 19.52 16.77
CA VAL A 34 30.53 18.57 16.74
C VAL A 34 30.99 17.18 16.35
N PHE A 35 31.66 17.01 15.21
CA PHE A 35 32.06 15.69 14.73
C PHE A 35 33.12 15.03 15.62
N THR A 36 34.03 15.81 16.21
CA THR A 36 35.01 15.31 17.19
C THR A 36 34.30 14.75 18.42
N ARG A 37 33.24 15.42 18.90
CA ARG A 37 32.43 14.89 20.01
C ARG A 37 31.73 13.59 19.63
N LEU A 38 31.16 13.51 18.43
CA LEU A 38 30.54 12.25 17.94
C LEU A 38 31.56 11.11 17.89
N VAL A 39 32.79 11.36 17.41
CA VAL A 39 33.87 10.36 17.40
C VAL A 39 34.30 9.96 18.82
N ASN A 40 34.34 10.92 19.76
CA ASN A 40 34.72 10.68 21.15
C ASN A 40 33.69 9.83 21.94
N LEU A 41 32.46 9.68 21.44
CA LEU A 41 31.51 8.71 21.99
C LEU A 41 31.91 7.25 21.71
N GLY A 42 32.89 7.04 20.82
CA GLY A 42 33.38 5.73 20.42
C GLY A 42 32.67 5.20 19.18
N ASN A 43 33.18 4.08 18.66
CA ASN A 43 32.57 3.42 17.51
C ASN A 43 31.18 2.90 17.89
N GLY A 44 30.17 3.28 17.12
CA GLY A 44 28.79 2.96 17.47
C GLY A 44 27.76 3.61 16.55
N MET A 45 26.50 3.36 16.87
CA MET A 45 25.35 3.93 16.20
C MET A 45 24.67 4.93 17.14
N LEU A 46 24.47 6.15 16.64
CA LEU A 46 23.83 7.25 17.36
C LEU A 46 22.46 7.53 16.75
N GLN A 47 21.47 7.73 17.62
CA GLN A 47 20.13 8.14 17.25
C GLN A 47 20.05 9.66 17.09
N SER A 48 19.06 10.15 16.34
CA SER A 48 18.84 11.59 16.11
C SER A 48 18.93 12.45 17.39
N HIS A 49 18.30 12.04 18.49
CA HIS A 49 18.33 12.80 19.75
C HIS A 49 19.74 12.92 20.37
N GLN A 50 20.61 11.92 20.16
CA GLN A 50 22.01 11.94 20.62
C GLN A 50 22.85 12.88 19.76
N ILE A 51 22.64 12.85 18.43
CA ILE A 51 23.30 13.77 17.49
C ILE A 51 23.00 15.22 17.87
N ILE A 52 21.72 15.52 18.13
CA ILE A 52 21.28 16.86 18.54
C ILE A 52 21.81 17.24 19.94
N ALA A 53 21.89 16.30 20.87
CA ALA A 53 22.47 16.56 22.18
C ALA A 53 23.95 16.95 22.09
N GLU A 54 24.73 16.26 21.26
CA GLU A 54 26.13 16.58 21.04
C GLU A 54 26.31 17.91 20.29
N TYR A 55 25.47 18.21 19.31
CA TYR A 55 25.44 19.53 18.65
C TYR A 55 25.22 20.66 19.66
N ASN A 56 24.21 20.52 20.51
CA ASN A 56 23.87 21.51 21.54
C ASN A 56 24.97 21.70 22.59
N THR A 57 25.76 20.65 22.84
CA THR A 57 26.86 20.69 23.81
C THR A 57 28.16 21.21 23.17
N ALA A 58 28.37 20.95 21.88
CA ALA A 58 29.55 21.39 21.14
C ALA A 58 29.60 22.91 20.96
N ILE A 59 28.43 23.54 20.75
CA ILE A 59 28.34 24.94 20.37
C ILE A 59 27.67 25.75 21.51
N PRO A 60 28.32 26.80 22.05
CA PRO A 60 27.71 27.69 23.03
C PRO A 60 26.40 28.30 22.53
N GLU A 61 25.47 28.59 23.43
CA GLU A 61 24.13 29.11 23.08
C GLU A 61 24.18 30.40 22.24
N ALA A 62 25.13 31.31 22.56
CA ALA A 62 25.31 32.56 21.82
C ALA A 62 25.83 32.36 20.37
N GLU A 63 26.49 31.25 20.08
CA GLU A 63 26.97 30.89 18.74
C GLU A 63 25.93 30.05 18.00
N ARG A 64 25.15 29.21 18.72
CA ARG A 64 23.99 28.51 18.17
C ARG A 64 22.97 29.46 17.59
N GLU A 65 22.68 30.58 18.25
CA GLU A 65 21.76 31.60 17.70
C GLU A 65 22.26 32.25 16.39
N LYS A 66 23.57 32.19 16.10
CA LYS A 66 24.12 32.66 14.81
C LYS A 66 24.09 31.60 13.71
N LEU A 67 24.07 30.32 14.10
CA LEU A 67 23.97 29.16 13.22
C LEU A 67 22.54 28.67 13.03
N LYS A 68 21.62 29.22 13.82
CA LYS A 68 20.18 28.99 13.74
C LYS A 68 19.69 29.35 12.35
N ASP A 69 18.89 28.45 11.77
CA ASP A 69 18.44 28.50 10.38
C ASP A 69 19.58 28.38 9.33
N GLY A 70 20.76 27.94 9.75
CA GLY A 70 21.88 27.61 8.88
C GLY A 70 21.75 26.23 8.25
N ALA A 71 22.33 26.05 7.05
CA ALA A 71 22.24 24.82 6.27
C ALA A 71 22.75 23.57 7.04
N PHE A 72 23.69 23.74 7.96
CA PHE A 72 24.22 22.65 8.78
C PHE A 72 23.29 22.20 9.89
N GLU A 73 22.65 23.14 10.60
CA GLU A 73 21.71 22.80 11.66
C GLU A 73 20.50 22.06 11.08
N ASP A 74 20.01 22.49 9.93
CA ASP A 74 18.95 21.80 9.18
C ASP A 74 19.34 20.36 8.83
N VAL A 75 20.59 20.14 8.39
CA VAL A 75 21.10 18.82 8.07
C VAL A 75 21.18 17.92 9.31
N LEU A 76 21.70 18.43 10.43
CA LEU A 76 21.78 17.66 11.68
C LEU A 76 20.39 17.36 12.25
N ARG A 77 19.45 18.29 12.15
CA ARG A 77 18.04 18.08 12.55
C ARG A 77 17.34 17.06 11.64
N ALA A 78 17.70 17.02 10.36
CA ALA A 78 17.21 16.02 9.42
C ALA A 78 17.91 14.65 9.56
N ALA A 79 19.08 14.58 10.20
CA ALA A 79 19.80 13.34 10.46
C ALA A 79 18.99 12.40 11.38
N GLN A 80 18.69 11.21 10.88
CA GLN A 80 17.94 10.19 11.62
C GLN A 80 18.86 9.32 12.46
N GLU A 81 20.05 9.02 11.93
CA GLU A 81 21.08 8.23 12.59
C GLU A 81 22.47 8.63 12.10
N ALA A 82 23.48 8.39 12.95
CA ALA A 82 24.89 8.52 12.62
C ALA A 82 25.63 7.22 12.97
N ILE A 83 26.53 6.81 12.10
CA ILE A 83 27.40 5.64 12.28
C ILE A 83 28.81 6.16 12.43
N VAL A 84 29.43 5.81 13.55
CA VAL A 84 30.77 6.28 13.91
C VAL A 84 31.73 5.11 13.81
N ILE A 85 32.68 5.20 12.88
CA ILE A 85 33.83 4.32 12.77
C ILE A 85 35.04 5.22 12.57
N SER A 86 35.75 5.54 13.66
CA SER A 86 36.82 6.54 13.65
C SER A 86 37.85 6.31 12.52
N PRO A 87 38.22 7.35 11.74
CA PRO A 87 37.88 8.77 11.88
C PRO A 87 36.63 9.22 11.12
N TRP A 88 35.78 8.30 10.66
CA TRP A 88 34.62 8.56 9.83
C TRP A 88 33.31 8.61 10.62
N VAL A 89 32.45 9.56 10.24
CA VAL A 89 31.07 9.65 10.69
C VAL A 89 30.15 9.64 9.48
N ALA A 90 29.38 8.57 9.30
CA ALA A 90 28.37 8.48 8.24
C ALA A 90 26.99 8.90 8.77
N LEU A 91 26.27 9.73 8.04
CA LEU A 91 24.96 10.28 8.41
C LEU A 91 23.89 9.78 7.43
N ALA A 92 22.77 9.29 7.95
CA ALA A 92 21.55 9.09 7.17
C ALA A 92 20.61 10.27 7.40
N ILE A 93 20.40 11.08 6.35
CA ILE A 93 19.70 12.36 6.44
C ILE A 93 18.38 12.24 5.70
N ARG A 94 17.31 12.70 6.34
CA ARG A 94 15.94 12.63 5.82
C ARG A 94 15.35 14.04 5.72
N PRO A 95 15.66 14.80 4.66
CA PRO A 95 15.19 16.19 4.52
C PRO A 95 13.66 16.30 4.47
N ARG A 96 12.99 15.28 3.91
CA ARG A 96 11.53 15.20 3.83
C ARG A 96 11.05 13.75 3.78
N PRO A 97 9.77 13.47 4.07
CA PRO A 97 9.25 12.12 4.00
C PRO A 97 9.45 11.45 2.63
N GLY A 98 10.11 10.29 2.65
CA GLY A 98 10.40 9.47 1.47
C GLY A 98 11.66 9.87 0.70
N VAL A 99 12.42 10.85 1.17
CA VAL A 99 13.70 11.26 0.53
C VAL A 99 14.83 11.12 1.55
N TRP A 100 15.88 10.44 1.12
CA TRP A 100 17.06 10.15 1.91
C TRP A 100 18.32 10.56 1.14
N GLU A 101 19.29 11.09 1.88
CA GLU A 101 20.62 11.39 1.40
C GLU A 101 21.62 10.83 2.42
N TYR A 102 22.68 10.21 1.94
CA TYR A 102 23.70 9.57 2.78
C TYR A 102 25.05 10.22 2.50
N VAL A 103 25.77 10.53 3.57
CA VAL A 103 27.09 11.14 3.49
C VAL A 103 28.00 10.54 4.54
N ARG A 104 29.30 10.59 4.32
CA ARG A 104 30.30 10.39 5.37
C ARG A 104 31.24 11.57 5.47
N VAL A 105 31.66 11.86 6.70
CA VAL A 105 32.57 12.94 7.03
C VAL A 105 33.82 12.34 7.65
N ASN A 106 34.99 12.66 7.09
CA ASN A 106 36.27 12.38 7.73
C ASN A 106 36.58 13.53 8.68
N VAL A 107 36.62 13.27 9.98
CA VAL A 107 36.82 14.32 10.99
C VAL A 107 38.24 14.88 10.96
N SER A 108 39.24 14.08 10.56
CA SER A 108 40.64 14.49 10.50
C SER A 108 40.95 15.35 9.27
N GLU A 109 40.35 15.01 8.13
CA GLU A 109 40.60 15.68 6.84
C GLU A 109 39.54 16.74 6.49
N LEU A 110 38.44 16.80 7.26
CA LEU A 110 37.26 17.64 6.98
C LEU A 110 36.71 17.44 5.56
N ALA A 111 36.78 16.21 5.08
CA ALA A 111 36.26 15.79 3.79
C ALA A 111 34.85 15.22 3.93
N VAL A 112 33.97 15.59 3.00
CA VAL A 112 32.59 15.08 2.91
C VAL A 112 32.41 14.33 1.60
N GLU A 113 31.96 13.09 1.72
CA GLU A 113 31.68 12.22 0.60
C GLU A 113 30.20 11.83 0.63
N GLU A 114 29.57 11.85 -0.54
CA GLU A 114 28.23 11.30 -0.72
C GLU A 114 28.33 9.78 -0.83
N LEU A 115 27.37 9.09 -0.23
CA LEU A 115 27.26 7.64 -0.26
C LEU A 115 25.99 7.24 -0.99
N SER A 116 26.10 6.18 -1.78
CA SER A 116 24.96 5.39 -2.21
C SER A 116 24.35 4.60 -1.05
N VAL A 117 23.14 4.07 -1.23
CA VAL A 117 22.48 3.20 -0.24
C VAL A 117 23.35 1.97 0.10
N PRO A 118 23.91 1.22 -0.88
CA PRO A 118 24.77 0.07 -0.58
C PRO A 118 26.03 0.47 0.20
N GLU A 119 26.70 1.56 -0.17
CA GLU A 119 27.91 2.02 0.53
C GLU A 119 27.61 2.42 1.99
N TYR A 120 26.48 3.06 2.24
CA TYR A 120 26.05 3.41 3.60
C TYR A 120 25.73 2.16 4.44
N LEU A 121 25.01 1.18 3.86
CA LEU A 121 24.68 -0.07 4.55
C LEU A 121 25.94 -0.90 4.81
N GLN A 122 26.87 -0.96 3.86
CA GLN A 122 28.17 -1.62 4.05
C GLN A 122 28.96 -0.96 5.18
N PHE A 123 28.93 0.37 5.30
CA PHE A 123 29.53 1.07 6.44
C PHE A 123 28.86 0.70 7.78
N LYS A 124 27.55 0.46 7.80
CA LYS A 124 26.85 -0.07 9.00
C LYS A 124 27.26 -1.51 9.33
N GLU A 125 27.43 -2.36 8.32
CA GLU A 125 27.86 -3.75 8.50
C GLU A 125 29.28 -3.82 9.08
N GLN A 126 30.19 -2.95 8.63
CA GLN A 126 31.55 -2.84 9.16
C GLN A 126 31.60 -2.59 10.67
N LEU A 127 30.63 -1.82 11.21
CA LEU A 127 30.55 -1.56 12.65
C LEU A 127 30.38 -2.85 13.46
N VAL A 128 29.72 -3.87 12.89
CA VAL A 128 29.40 -5.14 13.57
C VAL A 128 30.39 -6.25 13.18
N GLU A 129 30.67 -6.41 11.88
CA GLU A 129 31.44 -7.53 11.34
C GLU A 129 32.94 -7.23 11.21
N GLY A 130 33.35 -5.96 11.19
CA GLY A 130 34.75 -5.53 11.08
C GLY A 130 35.42 -5.72 9.71
N SER A 131 34.85 -6.50 8.79
CA SER A 131 35.36 -6.70 7.43
C SER A 131 34.23 -6.91 6.42
N ASN A 132 34.43 -6.42 5.19
CA ASN A 132 33.47 -6.61 4.10
C ASN A 132 33.59 -8.00 3.47
N LYS A 133 32.45 -8.58 3.08
CA LYS A 133 32.39 -9.79 2.23
C LYS A 133 32.09 -9.37 0.79
N ASP A 134 32.72 -10.02 -0.18
CA ASP A 134 32.67 -9.57 -1.59
C ASP A 134 31.33 -9.81 -2.30
N PHE A 135 30.55 -10.81 -1.87
CA PHE A 135 29.31 -11.23 -2.55
C PHE A 135 28.15 -11.41 -1.57
N VAL A 136 27.80 -10.36 -0.84
CA VAL A 136 26.59 -10.33 -0.01
C VAL A 136 25.36 -10.18 -0.92
N LEU A 137 24.27 -10.87 -0.58
CA LEU A 137 23.00 -10.75 -1.32
C LEU A 137 22.38 -9.37 -1.08
N GLU A 138 22.29 -8.57 -2.13
CA GLU A 138 21.55 -7.31 -2.13
C GLU A 138 20.14 -7.52 -2.71
N LEU A 139 19.13 -7.09 -1.96
CA LEU A 139 17.73 -7.15 -2.39
C LEU A 139 17.31 -5.79 -2.97
N ASP A 140 17.38 -5.66 -4.30
CA ASP A 140 16.95 -4.46 -5.02
C ASP A 140 15.61 -4.68 -5.75
N PHE A 141 14.57 -4.00 -5.27
CA PHE A 141 13.23 -4.00 -5.87
C PHE A 141 12.96 -2.81 -6.79
N GLU A 142 13.89 -1.87 -6.95
CA GLU A 142 13.69 -0.68 -7.78
C GLU A 142 13.48 -1.04 -9.27
N PRO A 143 14.30 -1.91 -9.89
CA PRO A 143 14.13 -2.29 -11.29
C PRO A 143 12.79 -2.97 -11.58
N PHE A 144 12.29 -3.77 -10.64
CA PHE A 144 11.03 -4.51 -10.77
C PHE A 144 9.80 -3.59 -10.74
N ASN A 145 9.94 -2.36 -10.24
CA ASN A 145 8.86 -1.39 -10.11
C ASN A 145 8.93 -0.25 -11.14
N ALA A 146 9.86 -0.32 -12.10
CA ALA A 146 10.09 0.76 -13.08
C ALA A 146 8.89 1.04 -14.00
N SER A 147 8.03 0.03 -14.23
CA SER A 147 6.81 0.18 -15.02
C SER A 147 5.69 0.92 -14.29
N PHE A 148 5.78 1.07 -12.96
CA PHE A 148 4.78 1.77 -12.17
C PHE A 148 5.16 3.24 -12.00
N PRO A 149 4.27 4.19 -12.34
CA PRO A 149 4.56 5.59 -12.14
C PRO A 149 4.68 5.89 -10.64
N ARG A 150 5.70 6.68 -10.25
CA ARG A 150 5.95 7.03 -8.85
C ARG A 150 5.61 8.50 -8.58
N PRO A 151 4.72 8.82 -7.63
CA PRO A 151 4.46 10.20 -7.26
C PRO A 151 5.67 10.80 -6.51
N SER A 152 6.12 11.98 -6.92
CA SER A 152 7.26 12.68 -6.31
C SER A 152 6.89 13.64 -5.16
N LEU A 153 5.60 13.90 -4.97
CA LEU A 153 5.08 14.82 -3.95
C LEU A 153 4.71 14.05 -2.68
N SER A 154 5.32 14.40 -1.55
CA SER A 154 5.09 13.74 -0.25
C SER A 154 3.61 13.72 0.18
N LYS A 155 2.80 14.70 -0.21
CA LYS A 155 1.34 14.72 0.03
C LYS A 155 0.57 13.56 -0.64
N SER A 156 1.20 12.87 -1.58
CA SER A 156 0.61 11.74 -2.30
C SER A 156 0.85 10.40 -1.59
N ILE A 157 1.70 10.37 -0.55
CA ILE A 157 1.95 9.18 0.25
C ILE A 157 0.63 8.76 0.92
N GLY A 158 0.25 7.48 0.77
CA GLY A 158 -1.04 6.96 1.22
C GLY A 158 -2.21 7.15 0.25
N ASN A 159 -2.04 7.93 -0.83
CA ASN A 159 -3.09 8.23 -1.82
C ASN A 159 -2.83 7.55 -3.18
N GLY A 160 -2.28 6.32 -3.16
CA GLY A 160 -1.84 5.61 -4.36
C GLY A 160 -2.95 5.35 -5.38
N VAL A 161 -4.16 5.03 -4.93
CA VAL A 161 -5.32 4.78 -5.81
C VAL A 161 -5.70 6.02 -6.63
N GLN A 162 -5.66 7.22 -6.04
CA GLN A 162 -5.97 8.47 -6.73
C GLN A 162 -4.94 8.76 -7.83
N PHE A 163 -3.67 8.46 -7.57
CA PHE A 163 -2.60 8.60 -8.54
C PHE A 163 -2.74 7.59 -9.68
N LEU A 164 -3.05 6.33 -9.35
CA LEU A 164 -3.31 5.28 -10.33
C LEU A 164 -4.52 5.60 -11.21
N ASN A 165 -5.60 6.12 -10.63
CA ASN A 165 -6.79 6.55 -11.38
C ASN A 165 -6.46 7.64 -12.40
N ARG A 166 -5.61 8.62 -12.03
CA ARG A 166 -5.13 9.65 -12.96
C ARG A 166 -4.28 9.07 -14.08
N HIS A 167 -3.38 8.15 -13.74
CA HIS A 167 -2.53 7.50 -14.72
C HIS A 167 -3.33 6.64 -15.71
N LEU A 168 -4.26 5.81 -15.21
CA LEU A 168 -5.14 4.97 -16.02
C LEU A 168 -6.05 5.83 -16.90
N SER A 169 -6.75 6.83 -16.35
CA SER A 169 -7.58 7.74 -17.14
C SER A 169 -6.79 8.43 -18.26
N SER A 170 -5.58 8.92 -17.97
CA SER A 170 -4.71 9.51 -18.98
C SER A 170 -4.36 8.49 -20.08
N LYS A 171 -3.99 7.26 -19.71
CA LYS A 171 -3.66 6.20 -20.67
C LYS A 171 -4.87 5.83 -21.55
N LEU A 172 -6.05 5.69 -20.96
CA LEU A 172 -7.29 5.40 -21.67
C LEU A 172 -7.69 6.51 -22.66
N PHE A 173 -7.36 7.77 -22.35
CA PHE A 173 -7.68 8.92 -23.21
C PHE A 173 -6.81 8.96 -24.48
N HIS A 174 -5.52 8.62 -24.37
CA HIS A 174 -4.57 8.78 -25.47
C HIS A 174 -4.63 7.63 -26.50
N ASP A 175 -5.11 6.45 -26.10
CA ASP A 175 -5.07 5.25 -26.93
C ASP A 175 -6.38 4.47 -26.86
N LYS A 176 -7.10 4.41 -27.99
CA LYS A 176 -8.36 3.65 -28.09
C LYS A 176 -8.16 2.16 -27.85
N GLU A 177 -7.00 1.60 -28.19
CA GLU A 177 -6.70 0.19 -27.93
C GLU A 177 -6.58 -0.10 -26.41
N SER A 178 -6.23 0.91 -25.62
CA SER A 178 -6.13 0.80 -24.16
C SER A 178 -7.48 0.56 -23.46
N MET A 179 -8.62 0.67 -24.16
CA MET A 179 -9.96 0.32 -23.64
C MET A 179 -10.33 -1.16 -23.82
N TYR A 180 -9.63 -1.93 -24.67
CA TYR A 180 -9.90 -3.37 -24.82
C TYR A 180 -9.72 -4.18 -23.54
N PRO A 181 -8.72 -3.91 -22.66
CA PRO A 181 -8.64 -4.54 -21.35
C PRO A 181 -9.92 -4.38 -20.52
N LEU A 182 -10.57 -3.21 -20.55
CA LEU A 182 -11.82 -2.98 -19.82
C LEU A 182 -12.98 -3.79 -20.44
N LEU A 183 -13.09 -3.79 -21.77
CA LEU A 183 -14.07 -4.62 -22.49
C LEU A 183 -13.90 -6.11 -22.14
N ASN A 184 -12.66 -6.62 -22.23
CA ASN A 184 -12.36 -8.01 -21.95
C ASN A 184 -12.60 -8.36 -20.47
N PHE A 185 -12.27 -7.44 -19.56
CA PHE A 185 -12.55 -7.58 -18.14
C PHE A 185 -14.06 -7.74 -17.88
N LEU A 186 -14.89 -6.86 -18.45
CA LEU A 186 -16.35 -6.93 -18.29
C LEU A 186 -16.95 -8.19 -18.94
N ARG A 187 -16.39 -8.67 -20.06
CA ARG A 187 -16.85 -9.91 -20.73
C ARG A 187 -16.45 -11.19 -20.00
N ALA A 188 -15.27 -11.21 -19.40
CA ALA A 188 -14.77 -12.36 -18.64
C ALA A 188 -15.43 -12.47 -17.26
N HIS A 189 -16.23 -11.48 -16.87
CA HIS A 189 -16.78 -11.37 -15.53
C HIS A 189 -17.89 -12.42 -15.31
N ASN A 190 -17.59 -13.41 -14.47
CA ASN A 190 -18.47 -14.53 -14.15
C ASN A 190 -18.35 -14.89 -12.67
N TYR A 191 -19.46 -15.30 -12.06
CA TYR A 191 -19.47 -15.82 -10.70
C TYR A 191 -20.34 -17.07 -10.62
N LYS A 192 -19.74 -18.21 -10.23
CA LYS A 192 -20.41 -19.52 -10.11
C LYS A 192 -21.24 -19.90 -11.35
N GLY A 193 -20.73 -19.61 -12.54
CA GLY A 193 -21.41 -19.89 -13.81
C GLY A 193 -22.39 -18.81 -14.27
N MET A 194 -22.71 -17.83 -13.42
CA MET A 194 -23.52 -16.67 -13.83
C MET A 194 -22.63 -15.61 -14.50
N THR A 195 -22.82 -15.41 -15.80
CA THR A 195 -22.20 -14.31 -16.54
C THR A 195 -22.80 -12.97 -16.08
N MET A 196 -21.95 -11.97 -15.92
CA MET A 196 -22.33 -10.63 -15.48
C MET A 196 -21.79 -9.58 -16.45
N MET A 197 -22.34 -8.37 -16.38
CA MET A 197 -21.98 -7.23 -17.22
C MET A 197 -22.21 -7.46 -18.72
N LEU A 198 -21.28 -8.11 -19.42
CA LEU A 198 -21.31 -8.29 -20.88
C LEU A 198 -21.26 -9.79 -21.24
N ASN A 199 -22.05 -10.21 -22.23
CA ASN A 199 -21.94 -11.55 -22.81
C ASN A 199 -21.15 -11.55 -24.14
N ASP A 200 -21.06 -12.74 -24.75
CA ASP A 200 -20.25 -12.99 -25.96
C ASP A 200 -20.73 -12.30 -27.24
N ARG A 201 -21.90 -11.64 -27.21
CA ARG A 201 -22.41 -10.85 -28.34
C ARG A 201 -21.57 -9.59 -28.56
N ILE A 202 -20.98 -9.03 -27.50
CA ILE A 202 -20.17 -7.80 -27.57
C ILE A 202 -18.71 -8.19 -27.72
N ARG A 203 -18.15 -8.03 -28.94
CA ARG A 203 -16.76 -8.45 -29.24
C ARG A 203 -15.81 -7.29 -29.61
N SER A 204 -16.33 -6.08 -29.72
CA SER A 204 -15.57 -4.88 -30.07
C SER A 204 -16.06 -3.67 -29.29
N LEU A 205 -15.23 -2.63 -29.21
CA LEU A 205 -15.61 -1.35 -28.60
C LEU A 205 -16.78 -0.68 -29.33
N SER A 206 -16.84 -0.81 -30.66
CA SER A 206 -17.96 -0.29 -31.46
C SER A 206 -19.29 -1.01 -31.16
N ALA A 207 -19.26 -2.33 -30.98
CA ALA A 207 -20.43 -3.11 -30.58
C ALA A 207 -20.87 -2.75 -29.16
N LEU A 208 -19.92 -2.55 -28.24
CA LEU A 208 -20.19 -2.11 -26.88
C LEU A 208 -20.90 -0.75 -26.88
N GLN A 209 -20.31 0.27 -27.52
CA GLN A 209 -20.89 1.61 -27.57
C GLN A 209 -22.29 1.60 -28.20
N GLY A 210 -22.50 0.81 -29.27
CA GLY A 210 -23.80 0.65 -29.90
C GLY A 210 -24.84 -0.04 -29.00
N ALA A 211 -24.43 -1.04 -28.21
CA ALA A 211 -25.30 -1.72 -27.25
C ALA A 211 -25.69 -0.80 -26.08
N LEU A 212 -24.72 -0.07 -25.52
CA LEU A 212 -24.95 0.87 -24.41
C LEU A 212 -25.94 1.97 -24.80
N ARG A 213 -25.78 2.60 -25.97
CA ARG A 213 -26.70 3.65 -26.46
C ARG A 213 -28.13 3.13 -26.66
N LYS A 214 -28.29 1.91 -27.20
CA LYS A 214 -29.61 1.28 -27.36
C LYS A 214 -30.26 0.93 -26.02
N ALA A 215 -29.45 0.53 -25.04
CA ALA A 215 -29.91 0.25 -23.69
C ALA A 215 -30.34 1.54 -22.97
N GLU A 216 -29.56 2.62 -23.10
CA GLU A 216 -29.90 3.95 -22.58
C GLU A 216 -31.23 4.48 -23.15
N GLU A 217 -31.41 4.42 -24.48
CA GLU A 217 -32.66 4.79 -25.14
C GLU A 217 -33.85 3.98 -24.61
N HIS A 218 -33.68 2.66 -24.46
CA HIS A 218 -34.71 1.81 -23.88
C HIS A 218 -35.06 2.18 -22.43
N LEU A 219 -34.05 2.41 -21.57
CA LEU A 219 -34.27 2.78 -20.17
C LEU A 219 -34.94 4.15 -20.01
N SER A 220 -34.64 5.10 -20.90
CA SER A 220 -35.22 6.45 -20.86
C SER A 220 -36.76 6.46 -20.99
N GLY A 221 -37.34 5.40 -21.58
CA GLY A 221 -38.79 5.23 -21.70
C GLY A 221 -39.45 4.56 -20.50
N LEU A 222 -38.68 4.10 -19.50
CA LEU A 222 -39.18 3.37 -18.33
C LEU A 222 -39.24 4.27 -17.08
N PRO A 223 -40.17 4.01 -16.15
CA PRO A 223 -40.13 4.59 -14.81
C PRO A 223 -38.80 4.27 -14.09
N ALA A 224 -38.28 5.23 -13.33
CA ALA A 224 -36.97 5.14 -12.66
C ALA A 224 -36.83 3.94 -11.70
N ASP A 225 -37.93 3.53 -11.07
CA ASP A 225 -38.04 2.44 -10.10
C ASP A 225 -38.35 1.08 -10.74
N THR A 226 -38.48 1.01 -12.08
CA THR A 226 -38.73 -0.25 -12.80
C THR A 226 -37.66 -1.28 -12.44
N PRO A 227 -38.04 -2.46 -11.90
CA PRO A 227 -37.09 -3.50 -11.52
C PRO A 227 -36.32 -4.07 -12.72
N TYR A 228 -35.07 -4.49 -12.51
CA TYR A 228 -34.23 -5.10 -13.54
C TYR A 228 -34.88 -6.33 -14.21
N SER A 229 -35.69 -7.10 -13.47
CA SER A 229 -36.43 -8.25 -14.00
C SER A 229 -37.29 -7.92 -15.22
N ASP A 230 -37.81 -6.69 -15.29
CA ASP A 230 -38.84 -6.31 -16.25
C ASP A 230 -38.23 -5.95 -17.62
N PHE A 231 -36.96 -5.53 -17.63
CA PHE A 231 -36.23 -5.17 -18.85
C PHE A 231 -35.01 -6.07 -19.15
N HIS A 232 -34.75 -7.08 -18.30
CA HIS A 232 -33.61 -7.98 -18.44
C HIS A 232 -33.53 -8.68 -19.81
N HIS A 233 -34.66 -9.18 -20.34
CA HIS A 233 -34.68 -9.88 -21.62
C HIS A 233 -34.16 -8.98 -22.75
N ARG A 234 -34.58 -7.71 -22.75
CA ARG A 234 -34.12 -6.73 -23.74
C ARG A 234 -32.63 -6.42 -23.58
N PHE A 235 -32.15 -6.32 -22.35
CA PHE A 235 -30.72 -6.14 -22.06
C PHE A 235 -29.89 -7.31 -22.58
N GLN A 236 -30.33 -8.53 -22.34
CA GLN A 236 -29.63 -9.74 -22.76
C GLN A 236 -29.52 -9.84 -24.29
N GLU A 237 -30.56 -9.45 -25.04
CA GLU A 237 -30.53 -9.35 -26.50
C GLU A 237 -29.45 -8.38 -27.00
N LEU A 238 -29.25 -7.27 -26.29
CA LEU A 238 -28.22 -6.26 -26.57
C LEU A 238 -26.82 -6.70 -26.13
N GLY A 239 -26.70 -7.82 -25.41
CA GLY A 239 -25.44 -8.34 -24.90
C GLY A 239 -25.10 -7.92 -23.47
N LEU A 240 -26.06 -7.34 -22.74
CA LEU A 240 -25.91 -6.86 -21.37
C LEU A 240 -26.54 -7.87 -20.39
N GLU A 241 -25.73 -8.44 -19.50
CA GLU A 241 -26.18 -9.38 -18.46
C GLU A 241 -26.49 -8.64 -17.15
N LYS A 242 -26.73 -9.36 -16.05
CA LYS A 242 -26.97 -8.78 -14.72
C LYS A 242 -25.75 -8.02 -14.19
N GLY A 243 -25.96 -7.10 -13.24
CA GLY A 243 -24.89 -6.39 -12.53
C GLY A 243 -24.80 -4.88 -12.81
N TRP A 244 -25.70 -4.31 -13.62
CA TRP A 244 -25.74 -2.87 -13.92
C TRP A 244 -26.51 -2.05 -12.88
N GLY A 245 -27.43 -2.69 -12.16
CA GLY A 245 -28.34 -2.04 -11.21
C GLY A 245 -29.56 -2.93 -10.92
N ASP A 246 -30.20 -2.70 -9.77
CA ASP A 246 -31.46 -3.34 -9.38
C ASP A 246 -32.70 -2.74 -10.05
N CYS A 247 -32.63 -1.48 -10.48
CA CYS A 247 -33.70 -0.77 -11.17
C CYS A 247 -33.19 0.02 -12.38
N ALA A 248 -34.13 0.50 -13.21
CA ALA A 248 -33.84 1.26 -14.43
C ALA A 248 -32.95 2.47 -14.17
N LYS A 249 -33.23 3.26 -13.12
CA LYS A 249 -32.40 4.44 -12.77
C LYS A 249 -30.94 4.08 -12.54
N ARG A 250 -30.68 3.05 -11.72
CA ARG A 250 -29.30 2.68 -11.38
C ARG A 250 -28.57 2.03 -12.54
N ALA A 251 -29.27 1.20 -13.31
CA ALA A 251 -28.74 0.67 -14.55
C ALA A 251 -28.33 1.80 -15.50
N GLN A 252 -29.17 2.83 -15.65
CA GLN A 252 -28.88 4.01 -16.45
C GLN A 252 -27.65 4.78 -15.93
N GLU A 253 -27.56 5.03 -14.62
CA GLU A 253 -26.40 5.69 -14.00
C GLU A 253 -25.09 4.92 -14.31
N THR A 254 -25.09 3.59 -14.17
CA THR A 254 -23.91 2.76 -14.46
C THR A 254 -23.56 2.74 -15.95
N LEU A 255 -24.57 2.71 -16.84
CA LEU A 255 -24.36 2.79 -18.30
C LEU A 255 -23.74 4.13 -18.70
N HIS A 256 -24.23 5.24 -18.14
CA HIS A 256 -23.68 6.57 -18.40
C HIS A 256 -22.22 6.67 -17.98
N LEU A 257 -21.84 6.14 -16.80
CA LEU A 257 -20.44 6.12 -16.38
C LEU A 257 -19.54 5.41 -17.41
N LEU A 258 -19.99 4.28 -17.98
CA LEU A 258 -19.21 3.56 -18.98
C LEU A 258 -19.18 4.30 -20.33
N LEU A 259 -20.28 4.93 -20.74
CA LEU A 259 -20.33 5.77 -21.94
C LEU A 259 -19.37 6.95 -21.83
N ASP A 260 -19.38 7.65 -20.69
CA ASP A 260 -18.47 8.75 -20.40
C ASP A 260 -17.00 8.28 -20.46
N LEU A 261 -16.69 7.10 -19.91
CA LEU A 261 -15.35 6.52 -20.01
C LEU A 261 -14.94 6.15 -21.44
N LEU A 262 -15.88 5.74 -22.29
CA LEU A 262 -15.59 5.42 -23.70
C LEU A 262 -15.40 6.68 -24.54
N GLU A 263 -15.95 7.81 -24.13
CA GLU A 263 -15.88 9.08 -24.86
C GLU A 263 -14.74 10.00 -24.35
N ALA A 264 -14.69 10.23 -23.04
CA ALA A 264 -13.71 11.11 -22.38
C ALA A 264 -13.37 10.59 -20.95
N PRO A 265 -12.45 9.62 -20.83
CA PRO A 265 -12.08 9.07 -19.53
C PRO A 265 -11.50 10.10 -18.56
N ASP A 266 -12.11 10.25 -17.38
CA ASP A 266 -11.56 11.02 -16.26
C ASP A 266 -11.37 10.14 -15.00
N PRO A 267 -10.50 10.56 -14.04
CA PRO A 267 -10.15 9.74 -12.88
C PRO A 267 -11.35 9.45 -11.96
N SER A 268 -12.29 10.40 -11.85
CA SER A 268 -13.41 10.28 -10.92
C SER A 268 -14.49 9.35 -11.45
N THR A 269 -14.77 9.40 -12.75
CA THR A 269 -15.69 8.48 -13.42
C THR A 269 -15.12 7.08 -13.45
N LEU A 270 -13.80 6.93 -13.67
CA LEU A 270 -13.13 5.62 -13.65
C LEU A 270 -13.25 4.96 -12.28
N GLU A 271 -12.98 5.72 -11.20
CA GLU A 271 -13.10 5.24 -9.83
C GLU A 271 -14.53 4.82 -9.50
N LYS A 272 -15.51 5.67 -9.85
CA LYS A 272 -16.93 5.38 -9.63
C LYS A 272 -17.35 4.11 -10.37
N PHE A 273 -17.04 4.01 -11.66
CA PHE A 273 -17.42 2.86 -12.48
C PHE A 273 -16.78 1.57 -11.96
N LEU A 274 -15.45 1.54 -11.77
CA LEU A 274 -14.79 0.34 -11.26
C LEU A 274 -15.29 -0.05 -9.86
N GLY A 275 -15.67 0.94 -9.03
CA GLY A 275 -16.27 0.73 -7.72
C GLY A 275 -17.73 0.25 -7.74
N THR A 276 -18.46 0.40 -8.85
CA THR A 276 -19.82 -0.16 -8.99
C THR A 276 -19.83 -1.59 -9.49
N ILE A 277 -18.78 -2.04 -10.20
CA ILE A 277 -18.73 -3.40 -10.75
C ILE A 277 -18.78 -4.43 -9.62
N PRO A 278 -19.73 -5.38 -9.66
CA PRO A 278 -19.93 -6.34 -8.58
C PRO A 278 -18.85 -7.42 -8.57
N MET A 279 -17.72 -7.18 -7.88
CA MET A 279 -16.57 -8.10 -7.89
C MET A 279 -16.41 -8.93 -6.61
N VAL A 280 -16.71 -8.35 -5.45
CA VAL A 280 -16.30 -8.88 -4.15
C VAL A 280 -17.45 -9.67 -3.53
N PHE A 281 -17.43 -10.99 -3.69
CA PHE A 281 -18.44 -11.90 -3.10
C PHE A 281 -17.87 -12.84 -2.05
N ASN A 282 -16.65 -13.35 -2.27
CA ASN A 282 -15.95 -14.21 -1.33
C ASN A 282 -14.68 -13.50 -0.86
N VAL A 283 -14.54 -13.33 0.44
CA VAL A 283 -13.39 -12.66 1.06
C VAL A 283 -12.70 -13.62 2.02
N VAL A 284 -11.37 -13.69 1.94
CA VAL A 284 -10.53 -14.44 2.88
C VAL A 284 -9.61 -13.46 3.59
N ILE A 285 -9.63 -13.49 4.92
CA ILE A 285 -8.78 -12.67 5.79
C ILE A 285 -7.87 -13.62 6.56
N LEU A 286 -6.56 -13.41 6.52
CA LEU A 286 -5.59 -14.24 7.22
C LEU A 286 -5.17 -13.59 8.54
N SER A 287 -5.26 -14.35 9.64
CA SER A 287 -4.73 -13.95 10.95
C SER A 287 -4.22 -15.18 11.72
N PRO A 288 -3.07 -15.78 11.31
CA PRO A 288 -2.69 -17.12 11.77
C PRO A 288 -2.26 -17.22 13.24
N HIS A 289 -1.65 -16.18 13.81
CA HIS A 289 -1.10 -16.21 15.17
C HIS A 289 -2.11 -15.75 16.23
N GLY A 290 -1.74 -15.95 17.51
CA GLY A 290 -2.55 -15.55 18.65
C GLY A 290 -3.76 -16.46 18.90
N TYR A 291 -4.52 -16.12 19.93
CA TYR A 291 -5.81 -16.72 20.26
C TYR A 291 -6.92 -15.92 19.60
N PHE A 292 -7.32 -16.31 18.37
CA PHE A 292 -8.39 -15.63 17.66
C PHE A 292 -9.74 -16.25 18.04
N ALA A 293 -10.53 -15.52 18.83
CA ALA A 293 -11.90 -15.85 19.23
C ALA A 293 -12.69 -14.58 19.59
N GLN A 294 -13.99 -14.72 19.79
CA GLN A 294 -14.89 -13.59 20.07
C GLN A 294 -15.04 -13.27 21.56
N ALA A 295 -14.61 -14.18 22.45
CA ALA A 295 -14.67 -14.02 23.89
C ALA A 295 -13.49 -14.74 24.56
N ASN A 296 -13.17 -14.35 25.80
CA ASN A 296 -12.19 -15.02 26.68
C ASN A 296 -10.74 -15.10 26.15
N VAL A 297 -10.34 -14.22 25.21
CA VAL A 297 -8.99 -14.24 24.62
C VAL A 297 -8.23 -12.91 24.69
N LEU A 298 -8.92 -11.79 24.93
CA LEU A 298 -8.26 -10.48 25.00
C LEU A 298 -7.30 -10.44 26.19
N GLY A 299 -6.07 -10.00 25.93
CA GLY A 299 -4.98 -9.96 26.92
C GLY A 299 -4.09 -11.21 26.93
N TYR A 300 -4.41 -12.24 26.14
CA TYR A 300 -3.52 -13.39 25.97
C TYR A 300 -2.29 -13.02 25.12
N PRO A 301 -1.18 -13.76 25.23
CA PRO A 301 -0.02 -13.57 24.38
C PRO A 301 -0.38 -13.55 22.89
N ASP A 302 0.11 -12.53 22.20
CA ASP A 302 -0.13 -12.29 20.77
C ASP A 302 -1.61 -12.06 20.40
N THR A 303 -2.48 -11.76 21.38
CA THR A 303 -3.90 -11.42 21.18
C THR A 303 -4.22 -10.01 21.70
N GLY A 304 -4.58 -9.11 20.79
CA GLY A 304 -4.92 -7.73 21.14
C GLY A 304 -5.74 -7.02 20.07
N GLY A 305 -5.37 -5.77 19.77
CA GLY A 305 -6.12 -4.89 18.86
C GLY A 305 -6.38 -5.48 17.47
N GLN A 306 -5.50 -6.36 16.97
CA GLN A 306 -5.70 -7.04 15.67
C GLN A 306 -6.98 -7.87 15.63
N VAL A 307 -7.33 -8.59 16.72
CA VAL A 307 -8.54 -9.42 16.75
C VAL A 307 -9.78 -8.54 16.75
N VAL A 308 -9.78 -7.49 17.58
CA VAL A 308 -10.88 -6.51 17.64
C VAL A 308 -11.06 -5.83 16.29
N TYR A 309 -9.97 -5.38 15.67
CA TYR A 309 -9.96 -4.74 14.36
C TYR A 309 -10.61 -5.61 13.29
N ILE A 310 -10.21 -6.88 13.18
CA ILE A 310 -10.75 -7.79 12.17
C ILE A 310 -12.24 -8.08 12.44
N LEU A 311 -12.63 -8.30 13.69
CA LEU A 311 -14.04 -8.57 14.04
C LEU A 311 -14.95 -7.38 13.71
N ASP A 312 -14.49 -6.15 13.92
CA ASP A 312 -15.25 -4.95 13.54
C ASP A 312 -15.24 -4.74 12.02
N GLN A 313 -14.10 -4.96 11.37
CA GLN A 313 -13.94 -4.85 9.92
C GLN A 313 -14.92 -5.75 9.18
N VAL A 314 -15.04 -7.03 9.55
CA VAL A 314 -15.90 -7.98 8.82
C VAL A 314 -17.38 -7.66 8.96
N ARG A 315 -17.83 -7.08 10.08
CA ARG A 315 -19.22 -6.64 10.25
C ARG A 315 -19.55 -5.50 9.30
N ALA A 316 -18.67 -4.49 9.23
CA ALA A 316 -18.84 -3.38 8.30
C ALA A 316 -18.75 -3.84 6.83
N MET A 317 -17.79 -4.72 6.54
CA MET A 317 -17.57 -5.26 5.20
C MET A 317 -18.74 -6.10 4.70
N GLU A 318 -19.29 -6.99 5.53
CA GLU A 318 -20.45 -7.81 5.15
C GLU A 318 -21.66 -6.94 4.80
N ASN A 319 -21.94 -5.90 5.61
CA ASN A 319 -23.03 -4.95 5.34
C ASN A 319 -22.84 -4.21 4.01
N GLU A 320 -21.63 -3.73 3.73
CA GLU A 320 -21.32 -3.06 2.45
C GLU A 320 -21.41 -4.04 1.28
N MET A 321 -20.92 -5.27 1.42
CA MET A 321 -21.04 -6.31 0.40
C MET A 321 -22.51 -6.62 0.08
N LEU A 322 -23.35 -6.84 1.11
CA LEU A 322 -24.78 -7.09 0.94
C LEU A 322 -25.47 -5.91 0.24
N LEU A 323 -25.15 -4.68 0.65
CA LEU A 323 -25.67 -3.47 0.03
C LEU A 323 -25.30 -3.40 -1.45
N ARG A 324 -24.02 -3.60 -1.80
CA ARG A 324 -23.53 -3.53 -3.19
C ARG A 324 -24.13 -4.62 -4.07
N ILE A 325 -24.18 -5.85 -3.57
CA ILE A 325 -24.79 -6.98 -4.29
C ILE A 325 -26.25 -6.68 -4.61
N LYS A 326 -27.01 -6.26 -3.60
CA LYS A 326 -28.42 -5.87 -3.77
C LYS A 326 -28.53 -4.72 -4.76
N GLN A 327 -27.69 -3.70 -4.62
CA GLN A 327 -27.76 -2.52 -5.47
C GLN A 327 -27.52 -2.83 -6.94
N GLN A 328 -26.71 -3.85 -7.25
CA GLN A 328 -26.46 -4.30 -8.63
C GLN A 328 -27.48 -5.31 -9.16
N GLY A 329 -28.57 -5.55 -8.44
CA GLY A 329 -29.64 -6.45 -8.87
C GLY A 329 -29.23 -7.92 -8.85
N LEU A 330 -28.29 -8.28 -7.97
CA LEU A 330 -27.78 -9.64 -7.81
C LEU A 330 -28.37 -10.30 -6.57
N ASP A 331 -28.61 -11.60 -6.66
CA ASP A 331 -29.03 -12.46 -5.54
C ASP A 331 -27.90 -13.42 -5.16
N ILE A 332 -26.75 -12.84 -4.81
CA ILE A 332 -25.56 -13.59 -4.41
C ILE A 332 -25.43 -13.50 -2.89
N THR A 333 -25.35 -14.64 -2.22
CA THR A 333 -24.94 -14.68 -0.81
C THR A 333 -23.42 -14.47 -0.71
N PRO A 334 -22.93 -13.39 -0.07
CA PRO A 334 -21.51 -13.19 0.15
C PRO A 334 -20.97 -14.22 1.16
N ARG A 335 -19.65 -14.35 1.24
CA ARG A 335 -19.00 -15.15 2.30
C ARG A 335 -17.69 -14.52 2.72
N ILE A 336 -17.50 -14.35 4.01
CA ILE A 336 -16.23 -13.88 4.58
C ILE A 336 -15.66 -14.97 5.48
N LEU A 337 -14.40 -15.35 5.24
CA LEU A 337 -13.67 -16.33 6.05
C LEU A 337 -12.47 -15.68 6.71
N ILE A 338 -12.46 -15.63 8.04
CA ILE A 338 -11.28 -15.29 8.82
C ILE A 338 -10.51 -16.58 9.08
N VAL A 339 -9.42 -16.80 8.35
CA VAL A 339 -8.59 -18.00 8.47
C VAL A 339 -7.52 -17.76 9.53
N THR A 340 -7.56 -18.60 10.56
CA THR A 340 -6.65 -18.53 11.72
C THR A 340 -6.25 -19.93 12.15
N ARG A 341 -5.34 -20.04 13.11
CA ARG A 341 -4.88 -21.34 13.60
C ARG A 341 -5.92 -22.02 14.50
N LEU A 342 -6.08 -23.32 14.31
CA LEU A 342 -6.78 -24.20 15.25
C LEU A 342 -5.88 -24.49 16.46
N LEU A 343 -6.37 -24.21 17.66
CA LEU A 343 -5.69 -24.49 18.93
C LEU A 343 -6.54 -25.47 19.76
N PRO A 344 -6.33 -26.79 19.60
CA PRO A 344 -7.16 -27.81 20.25
C PRO A 344 -7.11 -27.79 21.78
N ASP A 345 -5.97 -27.40 22.35
CA ASP A 345 -5.72 -27.46 23.79
C ASP A 345 -6.07 -26.14 24.51
N ALA A 346 -6.61 -25.14 23.79
CA ALA A 346 -6.96 -23.83 24.34
C ALA A 346 -8.33 -23.87 25.07
N THR A 347 -8.33 -24.41 26.30
CA THR A 347 -9.53 -24.52 27.15
C THR A 347 -10.10 -23.14 27.54
N GLY A 348 -11.43 -23.05 27.68
CA GLY A 348 -12.12 -21.80 28.04
C GLY A 348 -12.33 -20.83 26.86
N THR A 349 -11.87 -21.21 25.67
CA THR A 349 -12.00 -20.46 24.42
C THR A 349 -12.65 -21.31 23.33
N THR A 350 -13.05 -20.68 22.23
CA THR A 350 -13.52 -21.38 21.02
C THR A 350 -12.38 -21.65 20.02
N CYS A 351 -11.11 -21.44 20.39
CA CYS A 351 -9.98 -21.60 19.47
C CYS A 351 -9.78 -23.04 18.96
N GLY A 352 -10.37 -24.03 19.63
CA GLY A 352 -10.42 -25.44 19.18
C GLY A 352 -11.58 -25.76 18.22
N GLN A 353 -12.48 -24.81 17.93
CA GLN A 353 -13.63 -25.00 17.04
C GLN A 353 -13.25 -24.66 15.59
N ARG A 354 -13.34 -25.63 14.68
CA ARG A 354 -12.97 -25.46 13.26
C ARG A 354 -13.72 -24.32 12.57
N LEU A 355 -15.02 -24.20 12.79
CA LEU A 355 -15.83 -23.16 12.14
C LEU A 355 -16.72 -22.47 13.19
N GLU A 356 -16.58 -21.16 13.32
CA GLU A 356 -17.34 -20.34 14.27
C GLU A 356 -17.96 -19.15 13.54
N LYS A 357 -19.27 -18.93 13.71
CA LYS A 357 -19.96 -17.78 13.14
C LYS A 357 -19.60 -16.50 13.89
N VAL A 358 -19.31 -15.41 13.17
CA VAL A 358 -19.06 -14.11 13.80
C VAL A 358 -20.38 -13.49 14.27
N LEU A 359 -20.40 -13.01 15.52
CA LEU A 359 -21.55 -12.36 16.14
C LEU A 359 -21.85 -11.04 15.43
N GLY A 360 -23.13 -10.82 15.15
CA GLY A 360 -23.61 -9.64 14.40
C GLY A 360 -23.41 -9.73 12.89
N THR A 361 -23.16 -10.93 12.35
CA THR A 361 -23.05 -11.19 10.91
C THR A 361 -23.94 -12.36 10.49
N GLU A 362 -24.25 -12.47 9.20
CA GLU A 362 -25.01 -13.59 8.64
C GLU A 362 -24.14 -14.61 7.92
N HIS A 363 -23.10 -14.15 7.21
CA HIS A 363 -22.31 -14.93 6.26
C HIS A 363 -20.81 -14.96 6.56
N THR A 364 -20.41 -14.42 7.71
CA THR A 364 -19.01 -14.34 8.14
C THR A 364 -18.68 -15.43 9.16
N HIS A 365 -17.58 -16.13 8.92
CA HIS A 365 -17.12 -17.21 9.78
C HIS A 365 -15.61 -17.14 10.05
N ILE A 366 -15.21 -17.54 11.24
CA ILE A 366 -13.82 -17.86 11.58
C ILE A 366 -13.59 -19.32 11.18
N LEU A 367 -12.64 -19.55 10.28
CA LEU A 367 -12.18 -20.87 9.86
C LEU A 367 -10.82 -21.15 10.51
N ARG A 368 -10.76 -22.20 11.34
CA ARG A 368 -9.56 -22.58 12.06
C ARG A 368 -8.90 -23.78 11.43
N VAL A 369 -7.67 -23.60 11.00
CA VAL A 369 -6.86 -24.61 10.34
C VAL A 369 -5.68 -24.98 11.25
N PRO A 370 -5.46 -26.28 11.55
CA PRO A 370 -4.36 -26.66 12.41
C PRO A 370 -3.01 -26.47 11.71
N PHE A 371 -2.00 -26.05 12.47
CA PHE A 371 -0.62 -26.25 12.04
C PHE A 371 -0.28 -27.74 12.05
N ARG A 372 0.53 -28.15 11.08
CA ARG A 372 0.91 -29.55 10.88
C ARG A 372 2.39 -29.65 10.55
N THR A 373 2.94 -30.81 10.86
CA THR A 373 4.26 -31.29 10.42
C THR A 373 4.07 -32.72 9.90
N GLU A 374 5.14 -33.36 9.44
CA GLU A 374 5.14 -34.79 9.11
C GLU A 374 4.63 -35.67 10.26
N SER A 375 4.84 -35.24 11.51
CA SER A 375 4.39 -35.95 12.71
C SER A 375 2.91 -35.74 13.08
N GLY A 376 2.19 -34.92 12.30
CA GLY A 376 0.78 -34.60 12.52
C GLY A 376 0.54 -33.18 13.05
N ILE A 377 -0.61 -32.98 13.72
CA ILE A 377 -1.09 -31.67 14.16
C ILE A 377 -0.27 -31.14 15.34
N VAL A 378 0.16 -29.89 15.24
CA VAL A 378 0.84 -29.16 16.32
C VAL A 378 -0.19 -28.46 17.20
N ARG A 379 -0.43 -29.03 18.39
CA ARG A 379 -1.56 -28.65 19.26
C ARG A 379 -1.30 -27.44 20.17
N LYS A 380 -0.09 -27.33 20.71
CA LYS A 380 0.31 -26.27 21.65
C LYS A 380 0.26 -24.89 20.99
N TRP A 381 -0.05 -23.85 21.77
CA TRP A 381 0.16 -22.48 21.32
C TRP A 381 1.64 -22.22 20.99
N ILE A 382 1.89 -21.36 20.00
CA ILE A 382 3.24 -20.99 19.55
C ILE A 382 3.24 -19.47 19.41
N SER A 383 4.31 -18.83 19.91
CA SER A 383 4.46 -17.38 19.76
C SER A 383 4.54 -16.99 18.29
N ARG A 384 4.03 -15.80 17.94
CA ARG A 384 4.14 -15.20 16.61
C ARG A 384 5.58 -15.13 16.07
N PHE A 385 6.59 -15.17 16.95
CA PHE A 385 8.00 -15.18 16.56
C PHE A 385 8.49 -16.56 16.08
N GLU A 386 7.73 -17.62 16.33
CA GLU A 386 8.12 -19.02 16.09
C GLU A 386 7.16 -19.75 15.12
N VAL A 387 6.19 -19.04 14.53
CA VAL A 387 5.20 -19.65 13.62
C VAL A 387 5.74 -19.95 12.22
N TRP A 388 6.89 -19.37 11.84
CA TRP A 388 7.44 -19.39 10.49
C TRP A 388 7.53 -20.78 9.84
N PRO A 389 7.99 -21.85 10.54
CA PRO A 389 8.13 -23.17 9.93
C PRO A 389 6.81 -23.83 9.50
N TYR A 390 5.67 -23.31 9.97
CA TYR A 390 4.35 -23.91 9.74
C TYR A 390 3.53 -23.17 8.68
N LEU A 391 3.98 -21.98 8.24
CA LEU A 391 3.18 -21.12 7.38
C LEU A 391 2.95 -21.71 5.99
N GLU A 392 3.95 -22.38 5.43
CA GLU A 392 3.83 -23.02 4.12
C GLU A 392 2.74 -24.10 4.11
N THR A 393 2.86 -25.12 4.97
CA THR A 393 1.83 -26.16 5.12
C THR A 393 0.47 -25.60 5.54
N PHE A 394 0.43 -24.49 6.28
CA PHE A 394 -0.83 -23.81 6.63
C PHE A 394 -1.52 -23.19 5.40
N THR A 395 -0.77 -22.78 4.37
CA THR A 395 -1.34 -22.26 3.11
C THR A 395 -1.84 -23.35 2.18
N GLU A 396 -1.27 -24.56 2.25
CA GLU A 396 -1.63 -25.70 1.38
C GLU A 396 -2.97 -26.34 1.71
N VAL A 397 -3.65 -25.92 2.78
CA VAL A 397 -4.78 -26.67 3.31
C VAL A 397 -5.94 -26.78 2.30
N ASP A 398 -6.10 -28.01 1.82
CA ASP A 398 -7.32 -28.53 1.20
C ASP A 398 -8.53 -28.17 2.07
N ALA A 399 -9.31 -27.22 1.60
CA ALA A 399 -10.60 -26.86 2.17
C ALA A 399 -11.70 -27.88 1.78
N SER A 400 -11.35 -29.17 1.66
CA SER A 400 -12.30 -30.26 1.44
C SER A 400 -13.17 -30.50 2.67
#